data_AF-A0AB37W582-F1
#
_entry.id   AF-A0AB37W582-F1
#
_cell.length_a   1.000
_cell.length_b   1.000
_cell.length_c   1.000
_cell.angle_alpha   90.00
_cell.angle_beta   90.00
_cell.angle_gamma   90.00
#
_symmetry.space_group_name_H-M   'P 1'
#
loop_
_entity.id
_entity.type
_entity.pdbx_description
1 polymer ?
#
loop_
_entity_poly.entity_id
_entity_poly.type
_entity_poly.pdbx_seq_one_letter_code
_entity_poly.pdbx_strand_id
1 'polypeptide(L)'
;MPVVVLSLTVTAYVARPSASPADASAASAKHRRRFTILYIPHYNDSLATALPMGEYRNGDKVNTRYATMRSILIINPNSTEAMTDGLKPLVEMLGFKDTAHTYFTAPSGPKSINNEDDARESVQHCLPALRRELEKHDGFLVACYSQHPLVPLLKEEPAIKGSRKPVTGIFEASVAASLQLIHPEEKFGIVSTGKVWEEILTDATIAFLGTGADAGKRFAGVETTGLNATDLHDAPAEEVRKRMKDAVKRLLKKGSVGAICLGCAGMAGMDKMVREACVEELGEEKGGQVRIVDGVVAGVAWLEGAARSGF
;
A
#
# COMPACT_ATOMS: atom_id res chain seq x y z
N MET A 1 -27.20 30.11 23.26
CA MET A 1 -27.72 28.85 22.66
C MET A 1 -29.01 29.15 21.92
N PRO A 2 -29.29 28.58 20.73
CA PRO A 2 -28.49 28.35 19.53
C PRO A 2 -28.90 29.32 18.38
N VAL A 3 -28.00 29.96 17.65
CA VAL A 3 -27.39 29.57 16.34
C VAL A 3 -28.40 29.07 15.30
N VAL A 4 -28.81 29.98 14.41
CA VAL A 4 -29.49 29.70 13.14
C VAL A 4 -28.41 29.61 12.05
N VAL A 5 -28.26 28.44 11.44
CA VAL A 5 -27.33 28.20 10.33
C VAL A 5 -28.03 28.55 9.02
N LEU A 6 -27.55 29.60 8.34
CA LEU A 6 -27.87 29.89 6.94
C LEU A 6 -27.23 28.80 6.05
N SER A 7 -28.05 28.10 5.25
CA SER A 7 -27.57 27.32 4.12
C SER A 7 -27.74 28.14 2.85
N LEU A 8 -26.62 28.67 2.32
CA LEU A 8 -26.54 29.26 1.00
C LEU A 8 -26.63 28.13 -0.04
N THR A 9 -27.70 28.11 -0.83
CA THR A 9 -27.74 27.33 -2.07
C THR A 9 -27.16 28.17 -3.21
N VAL A 10 -25.91 27.92 -3.59
CA VAL A 10 -25.30 28.50 -4.80
C VAL A 10 -25.94 27.85 -6.01
N THR A 11 -26.83 28.56 -6.69
CA THR A 11 -27.36 28.14 -7.99
C THR A 11 -26.38 28.60 -9.06
N ALA A 12 -25.59 27.69 -9.62
CA ALA A 12 -24.75 27.98 -10.77
C ALA A 12 -25.63 28.22 -12.01
N TYR A 13 -25.79 29.48 -12.39
CA TYR A 13 -26.37 29.88 -13.66
C TYR A 13 -25.35 29.64 -14.78
N VAL A 14 -25.58 28.60 -15.60
CA VAL A 14 -24.92 28.51 -16.90
C VAL A 14 -25.68 29.42 -17.86
N ALA A 15 -25.08 30.57 -18.18
CA ALA A 15 -25.59 31.49 -19.17
C ALA A 15 -25.61 30.83 -20.56
N ARG A 16 -26.78 30.82 -21.22
CA ARG A 16 -26.88 30.64 -22.67
C ARG A 16 -27.09 32.01 -23.32
N PRO A 17 -26.50 32.26 -24.51
CA PRO A 17 -26.64 33.54 -25.19
C PRO A 17 -28.04 33.71 -25.81
N SER A 18 -28.48 34.96 -25.71
CA SER A 18 -29.58 35.68 -26.37
C SER A 18 -30.32 35.05 -27.56
N ALA A 19 -31.65 35.00 -27.46
CA ALA A 19 -32.58 35.15 -28.58
C ALA A 19 -33.85 35.90 -28.13
N SER A 20 -34.33 36.81 -28.97
CA SER A 20 -35.32 37.86 -28.68
C SER A 20 -36.78 37.35 -28.57
N PRO A 21 -37.73 38.15 -28.04
CA PRO A 21 -39.06 37.69 -27.64
C PRO A 21 -40.08 37.80 -28.78
N ALA A 22 -40.74 36.70 -29.12
CA ALA A 22 -42.03 36.71 -29.79
C ALA A 22 -42.82 35.43 -29.46
N ASP A 23 -44.08 35.68 -29.09
CA ASP A 23 -45.23 34.78 -29.12
C ASP A 23 -45.39 33.69 -28.06
N ALA A 24 -46.22 34.08 -27.09
CA ALA A 24 -46.94 33.24 -26.17
C ALA A 24 -48.04 32.43 -26.87
N SER A 25 -48.34 31.30 -26.22
CA SER A 25 -49.62 30.57 -26.18
C SER A 25 -49.76 29.30 -27.07
N ALA A 26 -50.44 28.34 -26.45
CA ALA A 26 -51.05 27.13 -26.99
C ALA A 26 -50.19 25.85 -27.15
N ALA A 27 -50.18 25.10 -26.04
CA ALA A 27 -50.70 23.73 -25.95
C ALA A 27 -49.87 22.51 -26.43
N SER A 28 -49.70 21.60 -25.45
CA SER A 28 -49.96 20.15 -25.51
C SER A 28 -48.77 19.17 -25.56
N ALA A 29 -48.95 18.10 -24.78
CA ALA A 29 -48.20 16.84 -24.73
C ALA A 29 -46.81 16.80 -24.05
N LYS A 30 -46.77 16.91 -22.70
CA LYS A 30 -45.66 16.40 -21.88
C LYS A 30 -45.90 14.94 -21.49
N HIS A 31 -44.96 14.08 -21.89
CA HIS A 31 -44.74 12.72 -21.43
C HIS A 31 -44.70 12.63 -19.89
N ARG A 32 -45.68 11.93 -19.30
CA ARG A 32 -45.65 11.46 -17.91
C ARG A 32 -44.68 10.27 -17.82
N ARG A 33 -43.58 10.38 -17.06
CA ARG A 33 -42.89 9.19 -16.51
C ARG A 33 -43.43 8.93 -15.11
N ARG A 34 -44.09 7.78 -14.95
CA ARG A 34 -44.57 7.24 -13.67
C ARG A 34 -43.36 6.87 -12.81
N PHE A 35 -43.31 7.35 -11.58
CA PHE A 35 -42.53 6.74 -10.50
C PHE A 35 -43.47 5.81 -9.74
N THR A 36 -43.19 4.51 -9.78
CA THR A 36 -43.86 3.54 -8.92
C THR A 36 -43.05 3.42 -7.63
N ILE A 37 -43.64 3.80 -6.51
CA ILE A 37 -43.08 3.58 -5.17
C ILE A 37 -43.36 2.12 -4.82
N LEU A 38 -42.32 1.29 -4.68
CA LEU A 38 -42.44 -0.07 -4.16
C LEU A 38 -42.38 -0.04 -2.63
N TYR A 39 -43.43 -0.57 -2.02
CA TYR A 39 -43.63 -0.76 -0.59
C TYR A 39 -42.75 -1.92 -0.10
N ILE A 40 -41.98 -1.72 0.98
CA ILE A 40 -41.19 -2.78 1.65
C ILE A 40 -41.96 -3.21 2.91
N PRO A 41 -42.47 -4.45 3.00
CA PRO A 41 -43.08 -4.93 4.23
C PRO A 41 -42.02 -5.41 5.22
N HIS A 42 -42.31 -5.18 6.51
CA HIS A 42 -41.52 -5.56 7.67
C HIS A 42 -41.11 -7.05 7.67
N TYR A 43 -39.82 -7.32 7.92
CA TYR A 43 -39.27 -8.66 8.06
C TYR A 43 -39.35 -9.12 9.53
N ASN A 44 -39.91 -10.30 9.76
CA ASN A 44 -40.04 -10.94 11.07
C ASN A 44 -38.87 -11.91 11.29
N ASP A 45 -38.27 -11.90 12.48
CA ASP A 45 -37.18 -12.78 12.88
C ASP A 45 -37.67 -14.22 13.05
N SER A 46 -37.20 -15.13 12.20
CA SER A 46 -36.89 -16.53 12.55
C SER A 46 -36.40 -17.32 11.33
N LEU A 47 -35.35 -18.12 11.54
CA LEU A 47 -34.71 -19.10 10.62
C LEU A 47 -33.72 -18.52 9.60
N ALA A 48 -32.51 -18.19 10.07
CA ALA A 48 -31.34 -17.96 9.24
C ALA A 48 -30.68 -19.30 8.84
N THR A 49 -31.10 -19.88 7.73
CA THR A 49 -30.26 -20.79 6.94
C THR A 49 -29.46 -19.97 5.93
N ALA A 50 -28.12 -20.07 5.99
CA ALA A 50 -27.20 -19.35 5.12
C ALA A 50 -27.48 -19.63 3.63
N LEU A 51 -27.92 -18.60 2.91
CA LEU A 51 -27.92 -18.59 1.45
C LEU A 51 -26.56 -18.05 0.96
N PRO A 52 -25.98 -18.62 -0.11
CA PRO A 52 -24.73 -18.12 -0.66
C PRO A 52 -24.91 -16.69 -1.20
N MET A 53 -23.91 -15.86 -0.94
CA MET A 53 -23.88 -14.43 -1.30
C MET A 53 -24.15 -14.21 -2.79
N GLY A 54 -24.98 -13.19 -3.06
CA GLY A 54 -25.67 -12.98 -4.33
C GLY A 54 -24.81 -12.93 -5.57
N GLU A 55 -25.22 -13.73 -6.57
CA GLU A 55 -24.78 -13.61 -7.96
C GLU A 55 -25.19 -12.23 -8.52
N TYR A 56 -24.22 -11.36 -8.79
CA TYR A 56 -24.46 -10.21 -9.66
C TYR A 56 -24.62 -10.73 -11.10
N ARG A 57 -25.87 -11.00 -11.50
CA ARG A 57 -26.23 -11.39 -12.86
C ARG A 57 -26.36 -10.16 -13.76
N ASN A 58 -25.45 -10.02 -14.72
CA ASN A 58 -25.60 -9.09 -15.84
C ASN A 58 -25.83 -9.91 -17.11
N GLY A 59 -27.09 -10.24 -17.41
CA GLY A 59 -27.46 -11.14 -18.52
C GLY A 59 -27.02 -12.60 -18.29
N ASP A 60 -27.47 -13.51 -19.15
CA ASP A 60 -27.34 -14.98 -19.03
C ASP A 60 -25.88 -15.52 -19.16
N LYS A 61 -24.87 -14.73 -18.81
CA LYS A 61 -23.47 -15.14 -18.75
C LYS A 61 -22.91 -14.84 -17.37
N VAL A 62 -22.64 -15.89 -16.60
CA VAL A 62 -21.82 -15.80 -15.38
C VAL A 62 -20.48 -15.17 -15.77
N ASN A 63 -20.17 -13.99 -15.20
CA ASN A 63 -18.88 -13.35 -15.41
C ASN A 63 -17.82 -14.13 -14.61
N THR A 64 -17.24 -15.15 -15.22
CA THR A 64 -16.27 -16.06 -14.59
C THR A 64 -14.96 -15.39 -14.15
N ARG A 65 -14.74 -14.11 -14.51
CA ARG A 65 -13.59 -13.31 -14.04
C ARG A 65 -13.53 -13.14 -12.52
N TYR A 66 -14.62 -13.40 -11.80
CA TYR A 66 -14.71 -13.30 -10.34
C TYR A 66 -14.98 -14.64 -9.66
N ALA A 67 -14.93 -15.75 -10.41
CA ALA A 67 -15.31 -17.07 -9.90
C ALA A 67 -14.17 -17.81 -9.17
N THR A 68 -12.91 -17.40 -9.37
CA THR A 68 -11.74 -17.99 -8.71
C THR A 68 -11.20 -17.03 -7.67
N MET A 69 -10.98 -17.54 -6.45
CA MET A 69 -10.28 -16.82 -5.38
C MET A 69 -8.88 -16.44 -5.90
N ARG A 70 -8.53 -15.15 -5.84
CA ARG A 70 -7.21 -14.68 -6.26
C ARG A 70 -6.15 -15.20 -5.30
N SER A 71 -4.90 -15.28 -5.73
CA SER A 71 -3.80 -15.62 -4.84
C SER A 71 -2.60 -14.69 -4.99
N ILE A 72 -2.11 -14.16 -3.88
CA ILE A 72 -0.90 -13.33 -3.82
C ILE A 72 0.16 -14.08 -3.01
N LEU A 73 1.36 -14.26 -3.61
CA LEU A 73 2.51 -14.84 -2.92
C LEU A 73 3.36 -13.74 -2.29
N ILE A 74 3.52 -13.82 -0.98
CA ILE A 74 4.40 -12.94 -0.19
C ILE A 74 5.72 -13.66 0.02
N ILE A 75 6.78 -13.10 -0.56
CA ILE A 75 8.09 -13.71 -0.68
C ILE A 75 9.02 -13.04 0.32
N ASN A 76 9.37 -13.73 1.40
CA ASN A 76 10.53 -13.41 2.20
C ASN A 76 11.78 -14.01 1.52
N PRO A 77 12.69 -13.19 0.98
CA PRO A 77 13.88 -13.71 0.30
C PRO A 77 14.98 -14.18 1.26
N ASN A 78 14.87 -14.01 2.57
CA ASN A 78 15.81 -14.58 3.54
C ASN A 78 15.37 -15.96 4.06
N SER A 79 16.30 -16.68 4.70
CA SER A 79 16.10 -18.06 5.18
C SER A 79 15.58 -18.16 6.63
N THR A 80 14.97 -17.10 7.16
CA THR A 80 14.44 -17.05 8.52
C THR A 80 12.91 -17.09 8.51
N GLU A 81 12.34 -18.23 8.88
CA GLU A 81 10.90 -18.46 8.90
C GLU A 81 10.14 -17.53 9.85
N ALA A 82 10.73 -17.24 11.02
CA ALA A 82 10.15 -16.30 11.98
C ALA A 82 9.90 -14.90 11.39
N MET A 83 10.72 -14.44 10.44
CA MET A 83 10.47 -13.16 9.74
C MET A 83 9.26 -13.26 8.83
N THR A 84 9.07 -14.39 8.13
CA THR A 84 7.88 -14.66 7.32
C THR A 84 6.63 -14.71 8.18
N ASP A 85 6.69 -15.37 9.34
CA ASP A 85 5.59 -15.44 10.29
C ASP A 85 5.20 -14.05 10.82
N GLY A 86 6.18 -13.17 11.04
CA GLY A 86 5.95 -11.79 11.44
C GLY A 86 5.15 -10.95 10.42
N LEU A 87 5.12 -11.35 9.14
CA LEU A 87 4.34 -10.65 8.10
C LEU A 87 2.85 -11.00 8.17
N LYS A 88 2.50 -12.22 8.61
CA LYS A 88 1.13 -12.74 8.54
C LYS A 88 0.10 -11.84 9.25
N PRO A 89 0.34 -11.37 10.50
CA PRO A 89 -0.64 -10.52 11.18
C PRO A 89 -0.92 -9.19 10.47
N LEU A 90 0.09 -8.59 9.81
CA LEU A 90 -0.09 -7.35 9.06
C LEU A 90 -1.03 -7.55 7.87
N VAL A 91 -0.82 -8.65 7.14
CA VAL A 91 -1.59 -8.99 5.94
C VAL A 91 -3.01 -9.40 6.31
N GLU A 92 -3.18 -10.17 7.39
CA GLU A 92 -4.49 -10.55 7.92
C GLU A 92 -5.32 -9.33 8.36
N MET A 93 -4.67 -8.31 8.94
CA MET A 93 -5.32 -7.08 9.39
C MET A 93 -5.95 -6.26 8.26
N LEU A 94 -5.47 -6.41 7.02
CA LEU A 94 -6.05 -5.76 5.84
C LEU A 94 -7.47 -6.28 5.52
N GLY A 95 -7.81 -7.48 5.98
CA GLY A 95 -9.19 -7.97 5.95
C GLY A 95 -9.71 -8.40 4.58
N PHE A 96 -8.88 -8.56 3.56
CA PHE A 96 -9.28 -9.12 2.27
C PHE A 96 -9.80 -10.56 2.43
N LYS A 97 -11.00 -10.83 1.92
CA LYS A 97 -11.71 -12.12 2.11
C LYS A 97 -11.77 -12.98 0.84
N ASP A 98 -11.52 -12.39 -0.32
CA ASP A 98 -11.62 -13.00 -1.63
C ASP A 98 -10.26 -13.17 -2.32
N THR A 99 -9.18 -13.00 -1.56
CA THR A 99 -7.79 -13.24 -1.98
C THR A 99 -7.08 -14.10 -0.94
N ALA A 100 -6.50 -15.21 -1.39
CA ALA A 100 -5.62 -16.05 -0.62
C ALA A 100 -4.20 -15.44 -0.59
N HIS A 101 -3.71 -15.18 0.61
CA HIS A 101 -2.33 -14.77 0.82
C HIS A 101 -1.50 -16.00 1.21
N THR A 102 -0.52 -16.33 0.37
CA THR A 102 0.42 -17.42 0.62
C THR A 102 1.80 -16.85 0.90
N TYR A 103 2.66 -17.64 1.54
CA TYR A 103 3.95 -17.17 2.04
C TYR A 103 5.07 -18.08 1.57
N PHE A 104 6.19 -17.48 1.21
CA PHE A 104 7.42 -18.16 0.83
C PHE A 104 8.56 -17.65 1.71
N THR A 105 9.36 -18.57 2.23
CA THR A 105 10.65 -18.30 2.88
C THR A 105 11.73 -18.93 2.02
N ALA A 106 12.86 -18.25 1.83
CA ALA A 106 13.96 -18.83 1.07
C ALA A 106 14.41 -20.15 1.70
N PRO A 107 14.62 -21.22 0.90
CA PRO A 107 14.97 -22.54 1.43
C PRO A 107 16.39 -22.59 2.02
N SER A 108 17.25 -21.64 1.66
CA SER A 108 18.64 -21.49 2.11
C SER A 108 19.12 -20.06 1.82
N GLY A 109 20.40 -19.77 2.06
CA GLY A 109 20.98 -18.43 1.88
C GLY A 109 20.95 -17.59 3.15
N PRO A 110 21.10 -16.26 3.03
CA PRO A 110 21.34 -15.39 4.18
C PRO A 110 20.17 -15.42 5.16
N LYS A 111 20.48 -15.45 6.47
CA LYS A 111 19.46 -15.38 7.53
C LYS A 111 18.77 -14.03 7.59
N SER A 112 19.51 -12.97 7.25
CA SER A 112 19.01 -11.61 7.10
C SER A 112 19.75 -10.96 5.94
N ILE A 113 19.07 -10.08 5.21
CA ILE A 113 19.66 -9.30 4.12
C ILE A 113 20.03 -7.93 4.68
N ASN A 114 21.33 -7.63 4.73
CA ASN A 114 21.85 -6.40 5.34
C ASN A 114 22.62 -5.52 4.36
N ASN A 115 22.78 -5.95 3.12
CA ASN A 115 23.44 -5.22 2.04
C ASN A 115 23.02 -5.79 0.67
N GLU A 116 23.60 -5.27 -0.41
CA GLU A 116 23.30 -5.71 -1.78
C GLU A 116 23.87 -7.09 -2.14
N ASP A 117 24.98 -7.51 -1.54
CA ASP A 117 25.55 -8.84 -1.77
C ASP A 117 24.62 -9.93 -1.21
N ASP A 118 24.12 -9.74 0.01
CA ASP A 118 23.11 -10.62 0.61
C ASP A 118 21.85 -10.68 -0.27
N ALA A 119 21.42 -9.53 -0.82
CA ALA A 119 20.27 -9.46 -1.71
C ALA A 119 20.52 -10.23 -3.02
N ARG A 120 21.72 -10.15 -3.59
CA ARG A 120 22.12 -10.94 -4.78
C ARG A 120 22.22 -12.43 -4.48
N GLU A 121 22.82 -12.80 -3.35
CA GLU A 121 22.89 -14.19 -2.89
C GLU A 121 21.49 -14.78 -2.74
N SER A 122 20.58 -14.06 -2.07
CA SER A 122 19.21 -14.52 -1.80
C SER A 122 18.45 -14.93 -3.06
N VAL A 123 18.69 -14.25 -4.20
CA VAL A 123 18.08 -14.60 -5.50
C VAL A 123 18.46 -16.01 -5.92
N GLN A 124 19.71 -16.42 -5.73
CA GLN A 124 20.22 -17.74 -6.11
C GLN A 124 19.50 -18.85 -5.34
N HIS A 125 19.16 -18.58 -4.08
CA HIS A 125 18.43 -19.52 -3.22
C HIS A 125 16.91 -19.50 -3.45
N CYS A 126 16.35 -18.36 -3.82
CA CYS A 126 14.91 -18.20 -4.00
C CYS A 126 14.42 -18.71 -5.37
N LEU A 127 15.06 -18.28 -6.46
CA LEU A 127 14.52 -18.36 -7.81
C LEU A 127 14.20 -19.81 -8.27
N PRO A 128 15.04 -20.83 -8.00
CA PRO A 128 14.72 -22.21 -8.38
C PRO A 128 13.44 -22.75 -7.73
N ALA A 129 13.18 -22.39 -6.48
CA ALA A 129 11.97 -22.79 -5.77
C ALA A 129 10.76 -21.97 -6.20
N LEU A 130 10.92 -20.64 -6.34
CA LEU A 130 9.86 -19.73 -6.78
C LEU A 130 9.31 -20.08 -8.15
N ARG A 131 10.15 -20.54 -9.09
CA ARG A 131 9.71 -21.00 -10.43
C ARG A 131 8.59 -22.05 -10.38
N ARG A 132 8.53 -22.86 -9.32
CA ARG A 132 7.48 -23.88 -9.13
C ARG A 132 6.17 -23.30 -8.59
N GLU A 133 6.21 -22.06 -8.11
CA GLU A 133 5.09 -21.34 -7.51
C GLU A 133 4.47 -20.30 -8.47
N LEU A 134 5.19 -19.85 -9.51
CA LEU A 134 4.76 -18.72 -10.36
C LEU A 134 3.42 -18.95 -11.06
N GLU A 135 3.13 -20.19 -11.47
CA GLU A 135 1.86 -20.51 -12.14
C GLU A 135 0.66 -20.51 -11.18
N LYS A 136 0.90 -20.71 -9.88
CA LYS A 136 -0.15 -20.89 -8.86
C LYS A 136 -0.71 -19.59 -8.29
N HIS A 137 -0.07 -18.46 -8.57
CA HIS A 137 -0.39 -17.17 -7.95
C HIS A 137 -0.64 -16.11 -9.03
N ASP A 138 -1.41 -15.10 -8.67
CA ASP A 138 -1.82 -13.99 -9.52
C ASP A 138 -0.97 -12.73 -9.30
N GLY A 139 -0.31 -12.61 -8.14
CA GLY A 139 0.57 -11.48 -7.82
C GLY A 139 1.66 -11.85 -6.83
N PHE A 140 2.74 -11.05 -6.81
CA PHE A 140 3.95 -11.37 -6.05
C PHE A 140 4.48 -10.15 -5.30
N LEU A 141 4.65 -10.28 -3.98
CA LEU A 141 5.25 -9.27 -3.12
C LEU A 141 6.63 -9.72 -2.65
N VAL A 142 7.70 -8.98 -2.96
CA VAL A 142 9.03 -9.24 -2.37
C VAL A 142 9.18 -8.44 -1.07
N ALA A 143 9.19 -9.16 0.06
CA ALA A 143 9.23 -8.63 1.42
C ALA A 143 10.66 -8.40 1.93
N CYS A 144 11.46 -7.67 1.14
CA CYS A 144 12.75 -7.12 1.58
C CYS A 144 12.78 -5.63 1.22
N TYR A 145 13.14 -4.78 2.19
CA TYR A 145 13.16 -3.34 1.97
C TYR A 145 14.49 -2.92 1.33
N SER A 146 14.57 -3.10 0.03
CA SER A 146 15.67 -2.68 -0.83
C SER A 146 15.19 -2.60 -2.28
N GLN A 147 16.00 -2.07 -3.18
CA GLN A 147 15.80 -2.30 -4.62
C GLN A 147 16.15 -3.75 -4.96
N HIS A 148 15.34 -4.69 -4.47
CA HIS A 148 15.71 -6.09 -4.42
C HIS A 148 15.76 -6.69 -5.84
N PRO A 149 16.87 -7.33 -6.26
CA PRO A 149 17.04 -7.83 -7.63
C PRO A 149 16.01 -8.90 -8.03
N LEU A 150 15.39 -9.57 -7.06
CA LEU A 150 14.32 -10.53 -7.30
C LEU A 150 13.09 -9.91 -7.98
N VAL A 151 12.78 -8.62 -7.74
CA VAL A 151 11.60 -7.96 -8.34
C VAL A 151 11.69 -7.91 -9.87
N PRO A 152 12.72 -7.30 -10.49
CA PRO A 152 12.85 -7.29 -11.95
C PRO A 152 13.04 -8.68 -12.52
N LEU A 153 13.73 -9.59 -11.83
CA LEU A 153 13.92 -10.97 -12.30
C LEU A 153 12.60 -11.73 -12.38
N LEU A 154 11.73 -11.62 -11.36
CA LEU A 154 10.40 -12.21 -11.39
C LEU A 154 9.55 -11.64 -12.53
N LYS A 155 9.63 -10.33 -12.79
CA LYS A 155 8.92 -9.69 -13.92
C LYS A 155 9.33 -10.25 -15.28
N GLU A 156 10.57 -10.74 -15.41
CA GLU A 156 11.08 -11.34 -16.64
C GLU A 156 10.80 -12.85 -16.77
N GLU A 157 10.39 -13.53 -15.70
CA GLU A 157 10.04 -14.96 -15.78
C GLU A 157 8.84 -15.17 -16.73
N PRO A 158 8.90 -16.15 -17.66
CA PRO A 158 7.88 -16.31 -18.70
C PRO A 158 6.44 -16.42 -18.18
N ALA A 159 6.23 -17.11 -17.06
CA ALA A 159 4.92 -17.28 -16.41
C ALA A 159 4.31 -15.94 -15.93
N ILE A 160 5.16 -15.02 -15.49
CA ILE A 160 4.76 -13.69 -15.03
C ILE A 160 4.60 -12.75 -16.23
N LYS A 161 5.61 -12.70 -17.11
CA LYS A 161 5.64 -11.79 -18.27
C LYS A 161 4.52 -12.09 -19.26
N GLY A 162 4.28 -13.36 -19.57
CA GLY A 162 3.25 -13.80 -20.52
C GLY A 162 1.83 -13.49 -20.08
N SER A 163 1.58 -13.55 -18.76
CA SER A 163 0.27 -13.30 -18.16
C SER A 163 0.14 -11.92 -17.51
N ARG A 164 1.19 -11.07 -17.60
CA ARG A 164 1.28 -9.74 -16.97
C ARG A 164 0.93 -9.74 -15.47
N LYS A 165 1.38 -10.77 -14.74
CA LYS A 165 1.12 -10.87 -13.30
C LYS A 165 1.84 -9.73 -12.55
N PRO A 166 1.16 -8.95 -11.69
CA PRO A 166 1.80 -7.85 -10.98
C PRO A 166 2.85 -8.36 -9.98
N VAL A 167 4.00 -7.68 -9.98
CA VAL A 167 5.11 -7.91 -9.06
C VAL A 167 5.59 -6.57 -8.51
N THR A 168 5.75 -6.49 -7.19
CA THR A 168 6.39 -5.35 -6.53
C THR A 168 7.16 -5.82 -5.30
N GLY A 169 8.16 -5.07 -4.87
CA GLY A 169 8.75 -5.16 -3.55
C GLY A 169 8.15 -4.15 -2.58
N ILE A 170 8.38 -4.38 -1.29
CA ILE A 170 7.87 -3.49 -0.22
C ILE A 170 8.50 -2.10 -0.25
N PHE A 171 9.72 -1.98 -0.80
CA PHE A 171 10.39 -0.70 -1.04
C PHE A 171 9.66 0.12 -2.12
N GLU A 172 9.41 -0.46 -3.30
CA GLU A 172 8.73 0.29 -4.37
C GLU A 172 7.30 0.66 -3.97
N ALA A 173 6.61 -0.25 -3.27
CA ALA A 173 5.26 -0.03 -2.79
C ALA A 173 5.17 1.09 -1.74
N SER A 174 6.09 1.13 -0.77
CA SER A 174 6.08 2.17 0.27
C SER A 174 6.39 3.55 -0.31
N VAL A 175 7.34 3.64 -1.25
CA VAL A 175 7.71 4.90 -1.92
C VAL A 175 6.54 5.41 -2.78
N ALA A 176 5.95 4.53 -3.59
CA ALA A 176 4.81 4.89 -4.44
C ALA A 176 3.57 5.30 -3.63
N ALA A 177 3.28 4.61 -2.52
CA ALA A 177 2.19 4.99 -1.62
C ALA A 177 2.47 6.33 -0.94
N SER A 178 3.68 6.55 -0.46
CA SER A 178 4.06 7.81 0.19
C SER A 178 3.90 9.02 -0.73
N LEU A 179 4.30 8.91 -2.00
CA LEU A 179 4.12 9.98 -2.98
C LEU A 179 2.66 10.34 -3.24
N GLN A 180 1.75 9.37 -3.16
CA GLN A 180 0.30 9.59 -3.29
C GLN A 180 -0.32 10.19 -2.03
N LEU A 181 0.25 9.89 -0.86
CA LEU A 181 -0.28 10.30 0.44
C LEU A 181 0.12 11.72 0.85
N ILE A 182 1.33 12.16 0.48
CA ILE A 182 1.85 13.47 0.89
C ILE A 182 1.32 14.60 0.02
N HIS A 183 1.20 15.79 0.61
CA HIS A 183 0.83 17.01 -0.11
C HIS A 183 1.95 17.50 -1.05
N PRO A 184 1.65 18.39 -2.02
CA PRO A 184 2.62 18.83 -3.03
C PRO A 184 3.95 19.38 -2.50
N GLU A 185 3.91 20.12 -1.38
CA GLU A 185 5.08 20.74 -0.74
C GLU A 185 5.76 19.82 0.29
N GLU A 186 5.22 18.63 0.50
CA GLU A 186 5.74 17.67 1.46
C GLU A 186 6.69 16.67 0.79
N LYS A 187 7.54 16.11 1.63
CA LYS A 187 8.47 15.04 1.30
C LYS A 187 8.11 13.77 2.04
N PHE A 188 8.46 12.64 1.46
CA PHE A 188 8.56 11.41 2.23
C PHE A 188 10.01 11.17 2.66
N GLY A 189 10.21 10.38 3.70
CA GLY A 189 11.54 9.89 4.07
C GLY A 189 11.49 8.43 4.50
N ILE A 190 12.66 7.82 4.64
CA ILE A 190 12.78 6.41 5.00
C ILE A 190 13.52 6.31 6.34
N VAL A 191 12.98 5.53 7.28
CA VAL A 191 13.71 5.15 8.49
C VAL A 191 14.06 3.66 8.39
N SER A 192 15.34 3.32 8.41
CA SER A 192 15.84 1.95 8.23
C SER A 192 16.77 1.51 9.38
N THR A 193 17.47 0.40 9.20
CA THR A 193 18.15 -0.38 10.25
C THR A 193 19.60 0.05 10.42
N GLY A 194 20.56 -0.69 9.84
CA GLY A 194 21.99 -0.46 9.93
C GLY A 194 22.44 0.72 9.07
N LYS A 195 23.56 1.35 9.46
CA LYS A 195 24.06 2.60 8.84
C LYS A 195 24.29 2.50 7.32
N VAL A 196 24.68 1.30 6.85
CA VAL A 196 24.92 1.02 5.42
C VAL A 196 23.69 1.30 4.54
N TRP A 197 22.48 1.18 5.09
CA TRP A 197 21.24 1.42 4.36
C TRP A 197 20.98 2.88 4.03
N GLU A 198 21.65 3.85 4.67
CA GLU A 198 21.46 5.26 4.32
C GLU A 198 21.86 5.55 2.88
N GLU A 199 23.04 5.10 2.46
CA GLU A 199 23.54 5.28 1.10
C GLU A 199 22.77 4.39 0.13
N ILE A 200 22.69 3.09 0.42
CA ILE A 200 22.01 2.11 -0.46
C ILE A 200 20.55 2.52 -0.75
N LEU A 201 19.77 2.90 0.26
CA LEU A 201 18.37 3.29 0.05
C LEU A 201 18.23 4.68 -0.56
N THR A 202 19.20 5.58 -0.35
CA THR A 202 19.20 6.88 -1.03
C THR A 202 19.35 6.68 -2.53
N ASP A 203 20.36 5.91 -2.95
CA ASP A 203 20.63 5.63 -4.36
C ASP A 203 19.50 4.85 -5.02
N ALA A 204 19.00 3.81 -4.34
CA ALA A 204 17.84 3.03 -4.77
C ALA A 204 16.60 3.93 -4.98
N THR A 205 16.35 4.88 -4.08
CA THR A 205 15.21 5.81 -4.18
C THR A 205 15.38 6.76 -5.35
N ILE A 206 16.57 7.34 -5.51
CA ILE A 206 16.87 8.23 -6.65
C ILE A 206 16.67 7.49 -7.98
N ALA A 207 17.18 6.26 -8.07
CA ALA A 207 17.04 5.42 -9.25
C ALA A 207 15.58 5.06 -9.53
N PHE A 208 14.82 4.66 -8.51
CA PHE A 208 13.41 4.30 -8.65
C PHE A 208 12.52 5.47 -9.07
N LEU A 209 12.78 6.68 -8.54
CA LEU A 209 12.04 7.89 -8.93
C LEU A 209 12.40 8.39 -10.34
N GLY A 210 13.55 7.98 -10.89
CA GLY A 210 14.04 8.45 -12.18
C GLY A 210 14.38 9.94 -12.20
N THR A 211 14.56 10.56 -11.03
CA THR A 211 14.75 12.02 -10.89
C THR A 211 16.21 12.46 -10.96
N GLY A 212 17.18 11.55 -10.91
CA GLY A 212 18.59 11.89 -10.80
C GLY A 212 18.85 12.85 -9.63
N ALA A 213 19.61 13.92 -9.85
CA ALA A 213 19.93 14.93 -8.84
C ALA A 213 18.70 15.68 -8.27
N ASP A 214 17.53 15.64 -8.93
CA ASP A 214 16.31 16.36 -8.51
C ASP A 214 15.48 15.63 -7.44
N ALA A 215 15.93 14.45 -6.95
CA ALA A 215 15.20 13.66 -5.95
C ALA A 215 14.85 14.45 -4.68
N GLY A 216 15.67 15.44 -4.31
CA GLY A 216 15.49 16.26 -3.12
C GLY A 216 14.19 17.06 -3.05
N LYS A 217 13.41 17.16 -4.15
CA LYS A 217 12.12 17.87 -4.15
C LYS A 217 11.04 17.14 -3.34
N ARG A 218 10.96 15.80 -3.44
CA ARG A 218 9.92 14.99 -2.78
C ARG A 218 10.47 13.92 -1.83
N PHE A 219 11.79 13.74 -1.78
CA PHE A 219 12.46 12.81 -0.88
C PHE A 219 13.33 13.57 0.14
N ALA A 220 13.07 13.37 1.43
CA ALA A 220 13.81 13.96 2.54
C ALA A 220 15.12 13.21 2.88
N GLY A 221 15.30 12.02 2.30
CA GLY A 221 16.44 11.15 2.55
C GLY A 221 16.13 9.98 3.47
N VAL A 222 17.20 9.29 3.86
CA VAL A 222 17.16 8.11 4.75
C VAL A 222 17.78 8.48 6.10
N GLU A 223 17.24 7.91 7.17
CA GLU A 223 17.84 7.90 8.50
C GLU A 223 17.82 6.48 9.06
N THR A 224 18.84 6.13 9.86
CA THR A 224 18.97 4.76 10.38
C THR A 224 18.94 4.71 11.91
N THR A 225 18.46 3.59 12.46
CA THR A 225 18.55 3.32 13.90
C THR A 225 19.97 2.94 14.33
N GLY A 226 20.79 2.47 13.39
CA GLY A 226 22.13 1.94 13.65
C GLY A 226 22.12 0.54 14.27
N LEU A 227 20.97 -0.15 14.25
CA LEU A 227 20.81 -1.56 14.61
C LEU A 227 20.64 -2.38 13.34
N ASN A 228 21.24 -3.57 13.24
CA ASN A 228 20.94 -4.44 12.10
C ASN A 228 19.54 -5.05 12.22
N ALA A 229 19.05 -5.70 11.16
CA ALA A 229 17.69 -6.24 11.14
C ALA A 229 17.44 -7.32 12.22
N THR A 230 18.45 -8.12 12.57
CA THR A 230 18.37 -9.08 13.68
C THR A 230 18.35 -8.38 15.03
N ASP A 231 19.18 -7.36 15.21
CA ASP A 231 19.30 -6.61 16.48
C ASP A 231 17.98 -5.91 16.83
N LEU A 232 17.17 -5.53 15.85
CA LEU A 232 15.83 -4.97 16.08
C LEU A 232 14.89 -5.91 16.84
N HIS A 233 15.12 -7.23 16.76
CA HIS A 233 14.36 -8.24 17.47
C HIS A 233 15.02 -8.68 18.79
N ASP A 234 16.35 -8.68 18.83
CA ASP A 234 17.13 -9.21 19.97
C ASP A 234 17.49 -8.15 21.02
N ALA A 235 17.58 -6.87 20.63
CA ALA A 235 17.96 -5.79 21.53
C ALA A 235 16.84 -5.46 22.53
N PRO A 236 17.17 -4.88 23.71
CA PRO A 236 16.16 -4.44 24.67
C PRO A 236 15.16 -3.47 24.04
N ALA A 237 13.87 -3.68 24.30
CA ALA A 237 12.79 -2.90 23.69
C ALA A 237 12.94 -1.38 23.88
N GLU A 238 13.44 -0.93 25.03
CA GLU A 238 13.71 0.49 25.28
C GLU A 238 14.85 1.04 24.43
N GLU A 239 15.88 0.24 24.14
CA GLU A 239 16.96 0.66 23.24
C GLU A 239 16.43 0.78 21.80
N VAL A 240 15.71 -0.23 21.31
CA VAL A 240 15.07 -0.19 19.98
C VAL A 240 14.17 1.04 19.86
N ARG A 241 13.31 1.27 20.85
CA ARG A 241 12.41 2.42 20.90
C ARG A 241 13.19 3.73 20.87
N LYS A 242 14.23 3.88 21.69
CA LYS A 242 15.06 5.09 21.70
C LYS A 242 15.69 5.35 20.33
N ARG A 243 16.36 4.35 19.74
CA ARG A 243 17.05 4.52 18.46
C ARG A 243 16.10 4.77 17.30
N MET A 244 14.93 4.13 17.30
CA MET A 244 13.85 4.40 16.35
C MET A 244 13.42 5.86 16.41
N LYS A 245 13.11 6.34 17.62
CA LYS A 245 12.66 7.73 17.81
C LYS A 245 13.74 8.73 17.41
N ASP A 246 15.01 8.47 17.76
CA ASP A 246 16.12 9.34 17.38
C ASP A 246 16.27 9.42 15.85
N ALA A 247 16.15 8.30 15.12
CA ALA A 247 16.20 8.28 13.67
C ALA A 247 15.05 9.07 13.03
N VAL A 248 13.81 8.86 13.51
CA VAL A 248 12.63 9.61 13.07
C VAL A 248 12.82 11.11 13.30
N LYS A 249 13.27 11.52 14.49
CA LYS A 249 13.48 12.94 14.81
C LYS A 249 14.52 13.59 13.91
N ARG A 250 15.63 12.89 13.59
CA ARG A 250 16.62 13.39 12.62
C ARG A 250 16.02 13.54 11.22
N LEU A 251 15.16 12.63 10.80
CA LEU A 251 14.50 12.70 9.50
C LEU A 251 13.54 13.89 9.42
N LEU A 252 12.73 14.11 10.46
CA LEU A 252 11.78 15.22 10.54
C LEU A 252 12.47 16.60 10.51
N LYS A 253 13.73 16.69 10.97
CA LYS A 253 14.53 17.92 10.89
C LYS A 253 15.00 18.27 9.47
N LYS A 254 14.85 17.37 8.50
CA LYS A 254 15.26 17.59 7.09
C LYS A 254 14.21 18.32 6.24
N GLY A 255 13.09 18.75 6.83
CA GLY A 255 12.08 19.60 6.17
C GLY A 255 10.65 19.16 6.45
N SER A 256 9.70 19.52 5.57
CA SER A 256 8.29 19.13 5.73
C SER A 256 8.07 17.68 5.34
N VAL A 257 8.30 16.76 6.28
CA VAL A 257 8.08 15.33 6.08
C VAL A 257 6.60 14.99 6.32
N GLY A 258 5.87 14.69 5.23
CA GLY A 258 4.47 14.28 5.27
C GLY A 258 4.27 12.77 5.41
N ALA A 259 5.28 11.97 5.07
CA ALA A 259 5.24 10.51 5.21
C ALA A 259 6.60 9.91 5.59
N ILE A 260 6.57 8.85 6.38
CA ILE A 260 7.74 8.06 6.77
C ILE A 260 7.50 6.61 6.37
N CYS A 261 8.37 6.07 5.52
CA CYS A 261 8.41 4.65 5.21
C CYS A 261 9.18 3.87 6.29
N LEU A 262 8.64 2.73 6.70
CA LEU A 262 9.35 1.75 7.53
C LEU A 262 10.29 0.93 6.64
N GLY A 263 11.58 1.20 6.77
CA GLY A 263 12.65 0.77 5.88
C GLY A 263 13.18 -0.65 6.12
N CYS A 264 12.37 -1.54 6.69
CA CYS A 264 12.69 -2.94 6.92
C CYS A 264 11.41 -3.75 7.16
N ALA A 265 11.36 -4.99 6.67
CA ALA A 265 10.25 -5.91 6.95
C ALA A 265 10.11 -6.20 8.45
N GLY A 266 11.22 -6.26 9.20
CA GLY A 266 11.22 -6.44 10.66
C GLY A 266 10.75 -5.22 11.46
N MET A 267 10.55 -4.06 10.81
CA MET A 267 9.96 -2.87 11.44
C MET A 267 8.42 -2.86 11.38
N ALA A 268 7.83 -3.92 10.81
CA ALA A 268 6.41 -4.20 10.84
C ALA A 268 5.77 -3.96 12.22
N GLY A 269 4.72 -3.13 12.27
CA GLY A 269 3.99 -2.84 13.51
C GLY A 269 4.70 -1.89 14.48
N MET A 270 5.84 -1.30 14.11
CA MET A 270 6.53 -0.28 14.93
C MET A 270 5.92 1.13 14.76
N ASP A 271 4.77 1.27 14.10
CA ASP A 271 4.10 2.54 13.79
C ASP A 271 3.87 3.41 15.02
N LYS A 272 3.57 2.78 16.17
CA LYS A 272 3.35 3.51 17.43
C LYS A 272 4.61 4.27 17.86
N MET A 273 5.80 3.66 17.75
CA MET A 273 7.06 4.31 18.13
C MET A 273 7.38 5.49 17.20
N VAL A 274 7.13 5.32 15.90
CA VAL A 274 7.31 6.39 14.90
C VAL A 274 6.31 7.52 15.16
N ARG A 275 5.04 7.20 15.45
CA ARG A 275 4.02 8.20 15.79
C ARG A 275 4.41 9.01 17.02
N GLU A 276 4.87 8.34 18.07
CA GLU A 276 5.33 9.00 19.30
C GLU A 276 6.47 9.98 19.00
N ALA A 277 7.46 9.59 18.19
CA ALA A 277 8.53 10.50 17.78
C ALA A 277 8.04 11.70 16.98
N CYS A 278 7.09 11.50 16.05
CA CYS A 278 6.50 12.58 15.28
C CYS A 278 5.79 13.60 16.18
N VAL A 279 5.01 13.12 17.15
CA VAL A 279 4.31 13.98 18.12
C VAL A 279 5.28 14.72 19.03
N GLU A 280 6.35 14.07 19.49
CA GLU A 280 7.37 14.71 20.33
C GLU A 280 8.16 15.80 19.60
N GLU A 281 8.43 15.64 18.31
CA GLU A 281 9.24 16.60 17.54
C GLU A 281 8.39 17.73 16.92
N LEU A 282 7.16 17.43 16.48
CA LEU A 282 6.33 18.37 15.72
C LEU A 282 5.07 18.83 16.48
N GLY A 283 4.80 18.29 17.67
CA GLY A 283 3.56 18.50 18.42
C GLY A 283 2.42 17.58 17.97
N GLU A 284 1.32 17.56 18.73
CA GLU A 284 0.20 16.63 18.49
C GLU A 284 -0.45 16.78 17.11
N GLU A 285 -0.69 18.01 16.67
CA GLU A 285 -1.39 18.28 15.41
C GLU A 285 -0.54 17.86 14.20
N LYS A 286 0.62 18.48 14.01
CA LYS A 286 1.51 18.18 12.87
C LYS A 286 2.09 16.77 12.96
N GLY A 287 2.51 16.37 14.16
CA GLY A 287 3.04 15.04 14.41
C GLY A 287 2.00 13.95 14.21
N GLY A 288 0.71 14.22 14.41
CA GLY A 288 -0.41 13.32 14.10
C GLY A 288 -0.75 13.21 12.61
N GLN A 289 -0.38 14.22 11.80
CA GLN A 289 -0.66 14.24 10.36
C GLN A 289 0.35 13.44 9.53
N VAL A 290 1.60 13.28 10.01
CA VAL A 290 2.63 12.49 9.31
C VAL A 290 2.13 11.07 9.04
N ARG A 291 2.13 10.62 7.79
CA ARG A 291 1.73 9.25 7.44
C ARG A 291 2.86 8.27 7.73
N ILE A 292 2.53 7.12 8.29
CA ILE A 292 3.50 6.05 8.52
C ILE A 292 3.14 4.94 7.55
N VAL A 293 4.10 4.56 6.72
CA VAL A 293 3.87 3.66 5.58
C VAL A 293 4.67 2.39 5.80
N ASP A 294 3.96 1.32 6.14
CA ASP A 294 4.48 -0.03 6.13
C ASP A 294 4.47 -0.56 4.69
N GLY A 295 5.65 -1.01 4.21
CA GLY A 295 5.80 -1.47 2.83
C GLY A 295 5.09 -2.79 2.53
N VAL A 296 4.87 -3.66 3.53
CA VAL A 296 4.10 -4.90 3.39
C VAL A 296 2.63 -4.55 3.19
N VAL A 297 2.09 -3.69 4.04
CA VAL A 297 0.70 -3.21 3.97
C VAL A 297 0.46 -2.50 2.63
N ALA A 298 1.35 -1.58 2.26
CA ALA A 298 1.26 -0.86 0.99
C ALA A 298 1.36 -1.80 -0.22
N GLY A 299 2.26 -2.79 -0.17
CA GLY A 299 2.48 -3.75 -1.23
C GLY A 299 1.28 -4.67 -1.46
N VAL A 300 0.72 -5.24 -0.40
CA VAL A 300 -0.48 -6.08 -0.50
C VAL A 300 -1.67 -5.28 -1.01
N ALA A 301 -1.92 -4.09 -0.45
CA ALA A 301 -3.03 -3.24 -0.89
C ALA A 301 -2.91 -2.86 -2.38
N TRP A 302 -1.70 -2.58 -2.86
CA TRP A 302 -1.46 -2.30 -4.27
C TRP A 302 -1.68 -3.55 -5.14
N LEU A 303 -1.15 -4.71 -4.75
CA LEU A 303 -1.31 -5.96 -5.50
C LEU A 303 -2.76 -6.40 -5.61
N GLU A 304 -3.56 -6.20 -4.56
CA GLU A 304 -5.00 -6.43 -4.57
C GLU A 304 -5.70 -5.60 -5.65
N GLY A 305 -5.40 -4.30 -5.68
CA GLY A 305 -5.90 -3.39 -6.71
C GLY A 305 -5.42 -3.79 -8.11
N ALA A 306 -4.14 -4.11 -8.26
CA ALA A 306 -3.51 -4.47 -9.53
C ALA A 306 -4.08 -5.77 -10.11
N ALA A 307 -4.20 -6.82 -9.30
CA ALA A 307 -4.75 -8.12 -9.72
C ALA A 307 -6.25 -8.07 -10.06
N ARG A 308 -6.98 -7.07 -9.55
CA ARG A 308 -8.39 -6.84 -9.89
C ARG A 308 -8.56 -5.96 -11.13
N SER A 309 -7.71 -4.95 -11.26
CA SER A 309 -7.82 -3.95 -12.32
C SER A 309 -7.26 -4.46 -13.64
N GLY A 310 -6.28 -5.37 -13.61
CA GLY A 310 -5.65 -5.91 -14.82
C GLY A 310 -4.97 -4.83 -15.67
N PHE A 311 -4.22 -3.94 -15.01
CA PHE A 311 -3.43 -2.89 -15.66
C PHE A 311 -2.53 -3.43 -16.79
#